data_AF-A0A368F9G5-F1
#
_entry.id   AF-A0A368F9G5-F1
#
_cell.length_a   1.000
_cell.length_b   1.000
_cell.length_c   1.000
_cell.angle_alpha   90.00
_cell.angle_beta   90.00
_cell.angle_gamma   90.00
#
_symmetry.space_group_name_H-M   'P 1'
#
loop_
_entity.id
_entity.type
_entity.pdbx_description
1 polymer ?
#
loop_
_entity_poly.entity_id
_entity_poly.type
_entity_poly.pdbx_seq_one_letter_code
_entity_poly.pdbx_strand_id
1 'polypeptide(L)'
;MHHDIFCRCKIKALRAKTNTYIKTPIRGEDPVFVVTGKAEDVLEAKREIECAAEHFTQIRASRRHSHGGAPAPGHVTLYVRVPLRVVGLVVGPKGATIKRIQQDTHTYIITPSREREPIFEVIFATGDVFFCWME
;
A
#
# COMPACT_ATOMS: atom_id res chain seq x y z
N MET A 1 -13.06 -23.09 -3.76
CA MET A 1 -12.09 -22.38 -4.62
C MET A 1 -12.79 -21.33 -5.50
N HIS A 2 -13.44 -20.31 -4.93
CA HIS A 2 -14.10 -19.27 -5.77
C HIS A 2 -14.30 -17.91 -5.08
N HIS A 3 -13.40 -17.51 -4.16
CA HIS A 3 -13.51 -16.23 -3.45
C HIS A 3 -12.42 -15.20 -3.81
N ASP A 4 -11.35 -15.59 -4.54
CA ASP A 4 -10.16 -14.73 -4.71
C ASP A 4 -10.05 -13.98 -6.05
N ILE A 5 -10.90 -14.27 -7.04
CA ILE A 5 -10.77 -13.68 -8.39
C ILE A 5 -11.49 -12.32 -8.54
N PHE A 6 -12.40 -11.96 -7.63
CA PHE A 6 -13.29 -10.81 -7.84
C PHE A 6 -12.70 -9.44 -7.43
N CYS A 7 -11.74 -9.36 -6.49
CA CYS A 7 -11.33 -8.08 -5.87
C CYS A 7 -10.34 -7.19 -6.66
N ARG A 8 -9.91 -7.56 -7.88
CA ARG A 8 -8.93 -6.76 -8.66
C ARG A 8 -9.54 -5.72 -9.61
N CYS A 9 -10.85 -5.53 -9.61
CA CYS A 9 -11.51 -4.64 -10.56
C CYS A 9 -11.37 -3.16 -10.18
N LYS A 10 -10.78 -2.34 -11.08
CA LYS A 10 -10.82 -0.86 -10.96
C LYS A 10 -12.28 -0.37 -11.05
N ILE A 11 -12.62 0.77 -10.46
CA ILE A 11 -13.98 1.36 -10.48
C ILE A 11 -14.58 1.43 -11.90
N LYS A 12 -13.78 1.76 -12.92
CA LYS A 12 -14.25 1.76 -14.32
C LYS A 12 -14.75 0.38 -14.77
N ALA A 13 -14.05 -0.69 -14.42
CA ALA A 13 -14.44 -2.05 -14.73
C ALA A 13 -15.67 -2.48 -13.92
N LEU A 14 -15.74 -2.09 -12.64
CA LEU A 14 -16.89 -2.38 -11.79
C LEU A 14 -18.18 -1.73 -12.32
N ARG A 15 -18.13 -0.45 -12.72
CA ARG A 15 -19.27 0.24 -13.36
C ARG A 15 -19.80 -0.51 -14.57
N ALA A 16 -18.89 -0.96 -15.45
CA ALA A 16 -19.26 -1.70 -16.66
C ALA A 16 -19.86 -3.08 -16.33
N LYS A 17 -19.29 -3.76 -15.32
CA LYS A 17 -19.73 -5.08 -14.88
C LYS A 17 -21.13 -5.06 -14.27
N THR A 18 -21.38 -4.11 -13.37
CA THR A 18 -22.64 -4.06 -12.62
C THR A 18 -23.66 -3.12 -13.25
N ASN A 19 -23.36 -2.52 -14.40
CA ASN A 19 -24.24 -1.52 -15.02
C ASN A 19 -24.67 -0.38 -14.05
N THR A 20 -23.72 0.11 -13.24
CA THR A 20 -23.97 1.18 -12.27
C THR A 20 -23.17 2.44 -12.57
N TYR A 21 -23.66 3.57 -12.07
CA TYR A 21 -22.87 4.77 -11.87
C TYR A 21 -22.29 4.78 -10.46
N ILE A 22 -20.96 4.89 -10.34
CA ILE A 22 -20.26 4.91 -9.04
C ILE A 22 -19.47 6.21 -8.92
N LYS A 23 -19.92 7.18 -8.13
CA LYS A 23 -19.16 8.41 -7.82
C LYS A 23 -18.02 8.05 -6.86
N THR A 24 -16.79 8.32 -7.27
CA THR A 24 -15.61 8.19 -6.42
C THR A 24 -15.52 9.41 -5.49
N PRO A 25 -15.25 9.24 -4.18
CA PRO A 25 -15.07 10.37 -3.27
C PRO A 25 -13.85 11.21 -3.65
N ILE A 26 -13.93 12.53 -3.48
CA ILE A 26 -12.83 13.46 -3.78
C ILE A 26 -11.85 13.46 -2.59
N ARG A 27 -10.57 13.71 -2.87
CA ARG A 27 -9.56 13.83 -1.82
C ARG A 27 -9.91 14.97 -0.87
N GLY A 28 -10.05 14.66 0.41
CA GLY A 28 -10.40 15.62 1.46
C GLY A 28 -11.89 15.63 1.82
N GLU A 29 -12.72 14.92 1.07
CA GLU A 29 -14.11 14.64 1.44
C GLU A 29 -14.21 13.32 2.20
N ASP A 30 -15.40 13.05 2.74
CA ASP A 30 -15.70 11.75 3.34
C ASP A 30 -15.52 10.63 2.31
N PRO A 31 -14.97 9.47 2.72
CA PRO A 31 -14.65 8.35 1.83
C PRO A 31 -15.90 7.54 1.42
N VAL A 32 -16.97 8.24 1.01
CA VAL A 32 -18.27 7.67 0.67
C VAL A 32 -18.39 7.55 -0.84
N PHE A 33 -18.56 6.31 -1.31
CA PHE A 33 -18.94 6.06 -2.70
C PHE A 33 -20.46 6.22 -2.84
N VAL A 34 -20.89 6.96 -3.85
CA VAL A 34 -22.32 7.03 -4.22
C VAL A 34 -22.55 6.10 -5.40
N VAL A 35 -23.42 5.11 -5.22
CA VAL A 35 -23.74 4.12 -6.26
C VAL A 35 -25.20 4.33 -6.70
N THR A 36 -25.42 4.36 -8.01
CA THR A 36 -26.75 4.58 -8.60
C THR A 36 -26.96 3.59 -9.75
N GLY A 37 -28.11 2.93 -9.77
CA GLY A 37 -28.46 1.90 -10.74
C GLY A 37 -29.74 1.16 -10.33
N LYS A 38 -29.99 -0.01 -10.94
CA LYS A 38 -31.06 -0.90 -10.49
C LYS A 38 -30.74 -1.48 -9.10
N ALA A 39 -31.75 -1.89 -8.36
CA ALA A 39 -31.56 -2.36 -6.98
C ALA A 39 -30.59 -3.55 -6.90
N GLU A 40 -30.75 -4.52 -7.79
CA GLU A 40 -29.89 -5.70 -7.92
C GLU A 40 -28.44 -5.35 -8.29
N ASP A 41 -28.27 -4.44 -9.25
CA ASP A 41 -26.98 -3.95 -9.74
C ASP A 41 -26.20 -3.19 -8.64
N VAL A 42 -26.92 -2.36 -7.86
CA VAL A 42 -26.36 -1.60 -6.74
C VAL A 42 -25.91 -2.53 -5.61
N LEU A 43 -26.69 -3.56 -5.29
CA LEU A 43 -26.34 -4.55 -4.28
C LEU A 43 -25.08 -5.33 -4.66
N GLU A 44 -24.96 -5.71 -5.94
CA GLU A 44 -23.76 -6.37 -6.44
C GLU A 44 -22.52 -5.47 -6.38
N ALA A 45 -22.64 -4.21 -6.83
CA ALA A 45 -21.56 -3.24 -6.76
C ALA A 45 -21.11 -2.97 -5.31
N LYS A 46 -22.07 -2.86 -4.37
CA LYS A 46 -21.80 -2.69 -2.95
C LYS A 46 -20.96 -3.85 -2.40
N ARG A 47 -21.38 -5.10 -2.68
CA ARG A 47 -20.68 -6.31 -2.21
C ARG A 47 -19.23 -6.34 -2.68
N GLU A 48 -18.96 -5.96 -3.93
CA GLU A 48 -17.60 -5.95 -4.46
C GLU A 48 -16.74 -4.82 -3.91
N ILE A 49 -17.31 -3.63 -3.71
CA ILE A 49 -16.59 -2.53 -3.05
C ILE A 49 -16.21 -2.92 -1.62
N GLU A 50 -17.13 -3.54 -0.87
CA GLU A 50 -16.87 -4.00 0.50
C GLU A 50 -15.81 -5.10 0.54
N CYS A 51 -15.90 -6.11 -0.33
CA CYS A 51 -14.90 -7.17 -0.42
C CYS A 51 -13.51 -6.64 -0.80
N ALA A 52 -13.45 -5.69 -1.74
CA ALA A 52 -12.20 -5.03 -2.11
C ALA A 52 -11.65 -4.18 -0.95
N ALA A 53 -12.51 -3.44 -0.23
CA ALA A 53 -12.10 -2.65 0.92
C ALA A 53 -11.52 -3.52 2.03
N GLU A 54 -12.12 -4.67 2.32
CA GLU A 54 -11.60 -5.64 3.28
C GLU A 54 -10.25 -6.20 2.84
N HIS A 55 -10.13 -6.62 1.57
CA HIS A 55 -8.89 -7.13 0.99
C HIS A 55 -7.75 -6.10 1.06
N PHE A 56 -8.00 -4.85 0.68
CA PHE A 56 -7.01 -3.77 0.79
C PHE A 56 -6.74 -3.36 2.24
N THR A 57 -7.71 -3.51 3.15
CA THR A 57 -7.52 -3.26 4.58
C THR A 57 -6.59 -4.30 5.18
N GLN A 58 -6.74 -5.59 4.86
CA GLN A 58 -5.82 -6.63 5.33
C GLN A 58 -4.40 -6.44 4.77
N ILE A 59 -4.27 -6.07 3.49
CA ILE A 59 -2.97 -5.70 2.90
C ILE A 59 -2.37 -4.46 3.58
N ARG A 60 -3.18 -3.47 3.95
CA ARG A 60 -2.71 -2.30 4.69
C ARG A 60 -2.42 -2.61 6.15
N ALA A 61 -3.16 -3.52 6.78
CA ALA A 61 -3.00 -3.92 8.18
C ALA A 61 -1.72 -4.74 8.36
N SER A 62 -1.44 -5.67 7.44
CA SER A 62 -0.14 -6.37 7.40
C SER A 62 1.03 -5.40 7.17
N ARG A 63 0.81 -4.31 6.43
CA ARG A 63 1.78 -3.19 6.29
C ARG A 63 1.81 -2.23 7.50
N ARG A 64 0.73 -2.15 8.30
CA ARG A 64 0.59 -1.26 9.47
C ARG A 64 1.01 -1.90 10.79
N HIS A 65 1.21 -3.23 10.85
CA HIS A 65 1.90 -3.84 11.99
C HIS A 65 3.36 -3.32 12.14
N SER A 66 3.86 -2.56 11.16
CA SER A 66 5.08 -1.75 11.23
C SER A 66 4.86 -0.30 11.66
N HIS A 67 3.74 0.06 12.31
CA HIS A 67 3.46 1.45 12.75
C HIS A 67 3.29 1.58 14.27
N GLY A 68 4.14 0.88 15.04
CA GLY A 68 4.26 1.07 16.50
C GLY A 68 3.85 -0.13 17.37
N GLY A 69 3.51 -1.26 16.75
CA GLY A 69 3.42 -2.57 17.41
C GLY A 69 4.69 -3.36 17.15
N ALA A 70 5.05 -4.26 18.06
CA ALA A 70 6.22 -5.12 17.95
C ALA A 70 6.37 -5.71 16.52
N PRO A 71 7.61 -5.82 15.99
CA PRO A 71 7.84 -6.35 14.65
C PRO A 71 7.10 -7.68 14.49
N ALA A 72 6.41 -7.84 13.35
CA ALA A 72 5.72 -9.08 13.04
C ALA A 72 6.69 -10.26 13.25
N PRO A 73 6.27 -11.37 13.89
CA PRO A 73 7.14 -12.53 14.10
C PRO A 73 7.85 -12.93 12.80
N GLY A 74 9.18 -13.06 12.85
CA GLY A 74 10.01 -13.38 11.68
C GLY A 74 10.46 -12.18 10.85
N HIS A 75 10.20 -10.94 11.27
CA HIS A 75 10.70 -9.72 10.63
C HIS A 75 11.60 -8.90 11.55
N VAL A 76 12.60 -8.25 10.98
CA VAL A 76 13.54 -7.32 11.64
C VAL A 76 13.29 -5.91 11.12
N THR A 77 13.36 -4.94 12.02
CA THR A 77 13.32 -3.50 11.68
C THR A 77 14.67 -2.86 11.99
N LEU A 78 15.23 -2.14 11.03
CA LEU A 78 16.43 -1.31 11.17
C LEU A 78 16.12 0.16 10.89
N TYR A 79 16.79 1.04 11.61
CA TYR A 79 16.72 2.49 11.40
C TYR A 79 18.02 3.00 10.78
N VAL A 80 17.94 3.51 9.56
CA VAL A 80 19.10 3.96 8.77
C VAL A 80 19.06 5.47 8.63
N ARG A 81 19.98 6.17 9.29
CA ARG A 81 20.13 7.61 9.14
C ARG A 81 20.96 7.93 7.90
N VAL A 82 20.45 8.82 7.06
CA VAL A 82 21.08 9.21 5.79
C VAL A 82 21.31 10.72 5.77
N PRO A 83 22.45 11.24 5.26
CA PRO A 83 22.64 12.69 5.14
C PRO A 83 21.56 13.35 4.29
N LEU A 84 21.01 14.49 4.74
CA LEU A 84 19.90 15.17 4.06
C LEU A 84 20.17 15.44 2.57
N ARG A 85 21.41 15.82 2.23
CA ARG A 85 21.84 16.11 0.85
C ARG A 85 21.69 14.92 -0.11
N VAL A 86 21.77 13.69 0.39
CA VAL A 86 21.73 12.47 -0.44
C VAL A 86 20.38 11.75 -0.40
N VAL A 87 19.44 12.16 0.46
CA VAL A 87 18.07 11.60 0.54
C VAL A 87 17.41 11.59 -0.84
N GLY A 88 17.51 12.69 -1.59
CA GLY A 88 16.94 12.78 -2.94
C GLY A 88 17.54 11.77 -3.93
N LEU A 89 18.83 11.44 -3.78
CA LEU A 89 19.52 10.45 -4.61
C LEU A 89 19.09 9.02 -4.26
N VAL A 90 19.02 8.73 -2.95
CA VAL A 90 18.55 7.45 -2.41
C VAL A 90 17.09 7.17 -2.83
N VAL A 91 16.21 8.18 -2.72
CA VAL A 91 14.80 8.05 -3.09
C VAL A 91 14.64 7.98 -4.61
N GLY A 92 15.36 8.83 -5.34
CA GLY A 92 15.28 8.96 -6.79
C GLY A 92 13.98 9.63 -7.27
N PRO A 93 13.89 9.95 -8.58
CA PRO A 93 12.71 10.59 -9.16
C PRO A 93 11.44 9.77 -8.91
N LYS A 94 10.42 10.39 -8.30
CA LYS A 94 9.14 9.73 -7.94
C LYS A 94 9.30 8.43 -7.12
N GLY A 95 10.42 8.28 -6.40
CA GLY A 95 10.75 7.10 -5.61
C GLY A 95 11.27 5.91 -6.42
N ALA A 96 11.69 6.10 -7.68
CA ALA A 96 12.10 4.99 -8.54
C ALA A 96 13.27 4.17 -7.98
N THR A 97 14.29 4.83 -7.41
CA THR A 97 15.48 4.18 -6.87
C THR A 97 15.13 3.36 -5.63
N ILE A 98 14.47 3.96 -4.63
CA ILE A 98 14.10 3.26 -3.39
C ILE A 98 13.11 2.11 -3.63
N LYS A 99 12.25 2.22 -4.66
CA LYS A 99 11.35 1.12 -5.05
C LYS A 99 12.11 -0.06 -5.65
N ARG A 100 13.10 0.22 -6.51
CA ARG A 100 13.97 -0.83 -7.06
C ARG A 100 14.75 -1.52 -5.95
N ILE A 101 15.34 -0.75 -5.03
CA ILE A 101 16.06 -1.32 -3.88
C ILE A 101 15.15 -2.24 -3.07
N GLN A 102 13.95 -1.77 -2.70
CA GLN A 102 12.97 -2.60 -1.99
C GLN A 102 12.64 -3.91 -2.72
N GLN A 103 12.50 -3.86 -4.03
CA GLN A 103 12.23 -5.04 -4.86
C GLN A 103 13.42 -6.01 -4.88
N ASP A 104 14.62 -5.51 -5.16
CA ASP A 104 15.81 -6.35 -5.32
C ASP A 104 16.25 -6.99 -4.00
N THR A 105 16.07 -6.26 -2.88
CA THR A 105 16.48 -6.73 -1.56
C THR A 105 15.37 -7.41 -0.78
N HIS A 106 14.16 -7.51 -1.33
CA HIS A 106 12.98 -8.02 -0.62
C HIS A 106 12.72 -7.29 0.71
N THR A 107 12.94 -5.97 0.71
CA THR A 107 12.77 -5.12 1.88
C THR A 107 11.59 -4.18 1.71
N TYR A 108 11.07 -3.70 2.84
CA TYR A 108 10.14 -2.58 2.88
C TYR A 108 10.83 -1.39 3.54
N ILE A 109 10.89 -0.26 2.83
CA ILE A 109 11.58 0.94 3.27
C ILE A 109 10.61 2.10 3.36
N ILE A 110 10.42 2.59 4.58
CA ILE A 110 9.63 3.79 4.87
C ILE A 110 10.54 5.00 4.68
N THR A 111 10.18 5.85 3.73
CA THR A 111 10.86 7.13 3.50
C THR A 111 10.33 8.17 4.49
N PRO A 112 11.20 8.87 5.24
CA PRO A 112 10.76 9.91 6.16
C PRO A 112 10.15 11.11 5.40
N SER A 113 9.26 11.85 6.08
CA SER A 113 8.78 13.13 5.57
C SER A 113 9.94 14.12 5.45
N ARG A 114 9.83 15.08 4.51
CA ARG A 114 10.90 16.08 4.29
C ARG A 114 11.15 16.98 5.50
N GLU A 115 10.16 17.09 6.37
CA GLU A 115 10.14 17.91 7.58
C GLU A 115 10.66 17.16 8.82
N ARG A 116 11.04 15.89 8.70
CA ARG A 116 11.57 15.05 9.79
C ARG A 116 13.05 14.76 9.59
N GLU A 117 13.70 14.25 10.63
CA GLU A 117 15.05 13.72 10.48
C GLU A 117 15.11 12.66 9.37
N PRO A 118 16.20 12.61 8.58
CA PRO A 118 16.36 11.69 7.46
C PRO A 118 16.71 10.26 7.92
N ILE A 119 15.83 9.68 8.74
CA ILE A 119 15.92 8.30 9.22
C ILE A 119 14.92 7.47 8.43
N PHE A 120 15.43 6.51 7.67
CA PHE A 120 14.64 5.51 6.98
C PHE A 120 14.39 4.33 7.92
N GLU A 121 13.18 3.79 7.89
CA GLU A 121 12.86 2.54 8.58
C GLU A 121 12.83 1.42 7.54
N VAL A 122 13.60 0.37 7.80
CA VAL A 122 13.86 -0.72 6.87
C VAL A 122 13.43 -2.04 7.51
N ILE A 123 12.49 -2.73 6.88
CA ILE A 123 11.85 -3.95 7.39
C ILE A 123 12.12 -5.10 6.44
N PHE A 124 12.52 -6.26 6.97
CA PHE A 124 12.89 -7.46 6.19
C PHE A 124 12.70 -8.74 7.00
N ALA A 125 12.67 -9.91 6.35
CA ALA A 125 12.53 -11.18 7.05
C ALA A 125 13.87 -11.62 7.67
N THR A 126 13.84 -12.32 8.81
CA THR A 126 15.04 -12.80 9.54
C THR A 126 15.94 -13.76 8.74
N GLY A 127 15.52 -14.20 7.55
CA GLY A 127 16.29 -15.06 6.64
C GLY A 127 16.89 -14.34 5.42
N ASP A 128 16.54 -13.07 5.18
CA ASP A 128 17.04 -12.31 4.04
C ASP A 128 18.38 -11.66 4.41
N VAL A 129 19.46 -12.09 3.75
CA VAL A 129 20.81 -11.58 4.02
C VAL A 129 20.95 -10.17 3.44
N PHE A 130 21.14 -9.19 4.34
CA PHE A 130 21.31 -7.78 4.01
C PHE A 130 22.72 -7.49 3.45
N PHE A 131 22.86 -7.09 2.18
CA PHE A 131 24.15 -6.64 1.62
C PHE A 131 24.11 -5.39 0.72
N CYS A 132 22.99 -4.69 0.57
CA CYS A 132 22.90 -3.65 -0.48
C CYS A 132 23.01 -2.18 -0.01
N TRP A 133 23.29 -1.93 1.27
CA TRP A 133 23.32 -0.55 1.83
C TRP A 133 24.67 -0.14 2.46
N MET A 134 25.69 -0.99 2.41
CA MET A 134 27.00 -0.76 3.05
C MET A 134 28.19 -0.73 2.08
N GLU A 135 27.96 -0.69 0.76
CA GLU A 135 29.01 -0.52 -0.26
C GLU A 135 28.73 0.72 -1.13
#